data_AF-A0A3S2VER8-F1
#
_entry.id   AF-A0A3S2VER8-F1
#
_cell.length_a   1.000
_cell.length_b   1.000
_cell.length_c   1.000
_cell.angle_alpha   90.00
_cell.angle_beta   90.00
_cell.angle_gamma   90.00
#
_symmetry.space_group_name_H-M   'P 1'
#
loop_
_entity.id
_entity.type
_entity.pdbx_description
1 polymer ?
#
loop_
_entity_poly.entity_id
_entity_poly.type
_entity_poly.pdbx_seq_one_letter_code
_entity_poly.pdbx_strand_id
1 'polypeptide(L)'
;MESASSRPGPADVILLLGRLLLSLIFLHEGWSLAMNITATIDTFAELGLSAPVAFATIALQIGAGLSIAAGFLCRLGAVALAFFCLATALLFHTNLASQNELLHFEKDLAIAGGMFVLAASGAGSMSIDKLLRERTNRLHPWLRAVLS
;
A
#
# COMPACT_ATOMS: atom_id res chain seq x y z
N MET A 1 2.15 -39.21 2.87
CA MET A 1 0.92 -38.85 2.15
C MET A 1 1.09 -37.42 1.69
N GLU A 2 1.18 -37.22 0.39
CA GLU A 2 1.63 -35.99 -0.27
C GLU A 2 0.89 -34.75 0.24
N SER A 3 1.62 -33.75 0.76
CA SER A 3 1.17 -32.36 0.61
C SER A 3 2.03 -31.76 -0.50
N ALA A 4 1.50 -31.82 -1.71
CA ALA A 4 2.08 -31.26 -2.92
C ALA A 4 2.77 -29.92 -2.66
N SER A 5 3.92 -29.70 -3.29
CA SER A 5 4.46 -28.35 -3.48
C SER A 5 3.33 -27.47 -4.00
N SER A 6 2.81 -26.56 -3.17
CA SER A 6 1.70 -25.71 -3.55
C SER A 6 2.26 -24.68 -4.53
N ARG A 7 2.40 -25.07 -5.80
CA ARG A 7 2.77 -24.15 -6.86
C ARG A 7 1.76 -23.01 -6.81
N PRO A 8 2.21 -21.74 -6.85
CA PRO A 8 1.31 -20.61 -6.80
C PRO A 8 0.25 -20.79 -7.89
N GLY A 9 -1.02 -20.74 -7.47
CA GLY A 9 -2.14 -20.88 -8.38
C GLY A 9 -2.33 -19.60 -9.20
N PRO A 10 -3.16 -19.63 -10.24
CA PRO A 10 -3.50 -18.43 -11.02
C PRO A 10 -3.96 -17.26 -10.15
N ALA A 11 -4.74 -17.54 -9.09
CA ALA A 11 -5.20 -16.54 -8.13
C ALA A 11 -4.05 -15.85 -7.37
N ASP A 12 -2.97 -16.56 -7.04
CA ASP A 12 -1.82 -15.99 -6.33
C ASP A 12 -1.04 -15.03 -7.23
N VAL A 13 -0.90 -15.38 -8.51
CA VAL A 13 -0.27 -14.52 -9.52
C VAL A 13 -1.10 -13.26 -9.75
N ILE A 14 -2.43 -13.40 -9.85
CA ILE A 14 -3.35 -12.26 -9.99
C ILE A 14 -3.25 -11.33 -8.78
N LEU A 15 -3.22 -11.87 -7.55
CA LEU A 15 -3.06 -11.08 -6.33
C LEU A 15 -1.70 -10.39 -6.25
N LEU A 16 -0.62 -11.04 -6.71
CA LEU A 16 0.69 -10.41 -6.79
C LEU A 16 0.68 -9.24 -7.77
N LEU A 17 0.17 -9.46 -8.99
CA LEU A 17 0.07 -8.42 -10.01
C LEU A 17 -0.78 -7.25 -9.53
N GLY A 18 -1.94 -7.53 -8.93
CA GLY A 18 -2.82 -6.51 -8.35
C GLY A 18 -2.10 -5.67 -7.30
N ARG A 19 -1.34 -6.30 -6.39
CA ARG A 19 -0.53 -5.58 -5.39
C ARG A 19 0.54 -4.70 -6.03
N LEU A 20 1.28 -5.23 -7.00
CA LEU A 20 2.33 -4.48 -7.68
C LEU A 20 1.76 -3.27 -8.41
N LEU A 21 0.70 -3.45 -9.19
CA LEU A 21 0.05 -2.36 -9.93
C LEU A 21 -0.52 -1.28 -9.00
N LEU A 22 -1.23 -1.69 -7.94
CA LEU A 22 -1.77 -0.75 -6.94
C LEU A 22 -0.63 -0.02 -6.21
N SER A 23 0.42 -0.72 -5.80
CA SER A 23 1.55 -0.12 -5.09
C SER A 23 2.39 0.83 -5.97
N LEU A 24 2.48 0.55 -7.27
CA LEU A 24 3.34 1.29 -8.20
C LEU A 24 3.00 2.77 -8.24
N ILE A 25 1.71 3.11 -8.21
CA ILE A 25 1.24 4.50 -8.22
C ILE A 25 1.81 5.25 -7.00
N PHE A 26 1.67 4.69 -5.80
CA PHE A 26 2.17 5.34 -4.57
C PHE A 26 3.70 5.39 -4.50
N LEU A 27 4.38 4.35 -5.00
CA LEU A 27 5.84 4.35 -5.05
C LEU A 27 6.35 5.43 -6.01
N HIS A 28 5.70 5.58 -7.17
CA HIS A 28 6.05 6.61 -8.14
C HIS A 28 5.78 8.01 -7.60
N GLU A 29 4.57 8.27 -7.10
CA GLU A 29 4.18 9.57 -6.54
C GLU A 29 5.03 9.93 -5.31
N GLY A 30 5.17 9.01 -4.36
CA GLY A 30 6.00 9.21 -3.17
C GLY A 30 7.47 9.48 -3.51
N TRP A 31 8.02 8.78 -4.51
CA TRP A 31 9.38 9.04 -5.00
C TRP A 31 9.51 10.41 -5.67
N SER A 32 8.52 10.81 -6.48
CA SER A 32 8.47 12.12 -7.13
C SER A 32 8.47 13.26 -6.11
N LEU A 33 7.64 13.15 -5.07
CA LEU A 33 7.60 14.10 -3.95
C LEU A 33 8.93 14.13 -3.18
N ALA A 34 9.54 12.96 -2.93
CA ALA A 34 10.82 12.88 -2.23
C ALA A 34 11.97 13.55 -3.01
N MET A 35 12.03 13.36 -4.33
CA MET A 35 13.05 13.97 -5.19
C MET A 35 12.88 15.49 -5.30
N ASN A 36 11.64 15.98 -5.20
CA ASN A 36 11.30 17.40 -5.31
C ASN A 36 10.81 17.95 -3.96
N ILE A 37 11.55 17.67 -2.89
CA ILE A 37 11.09 17.96 -1.52
C ILE A 37 10.80 19.44 -1.30
N THR A 38 11.63 20.34 -1.83
CA THR A 38 11.45 21.79 -1.68
C THR A 38 10.14 22.23 -2.35
N ALA A 39 9.93 21.85 -3.61
CA ALA A 39 8.70 22.16 -4.34
C ALA A 39 7.46 21.55 -3.68
N THR A 40 7.59 20.34 -3.13
CA THR A 40 6.50 19.67 -2.39
C THR A 40 6.12 20.47 -1.15
N ILE A 41 7.10 20.95 -0.37
CA ILE A 41 6.84 21.76 0.83
C ILE A 41 6.16 23.07 0.44
N ASP A 42 6.59 23.71 -0.64
CA ASP A 42 6.00 24.98 -1.12
C ASP A 42 4.54 24.77 -1.54
N THR A 43 4.24 23.74 -2.34
CA THR A 43 2.86 23.39 -2.72
C THR A 43 2.00 23.02 -1.50
N PHE A 44 2.55 22.30 -0.53
CA PHE A 44 1.81 21.97 0.70
C PHE A 44 1.52 23.22 1.53
N ALA A 45 2.45 24.18 1.57
CA ALA A 45 2.24 25.45 2.25
C ALA A 45 1.12 26.28 1.60
N GLU A 46 1.01 26.28 0.26
CA GLU A 46 -0.11 26.90 -0.46
C GLU A 46 -1.46 26.28 -0.09
N LEU A 47 -1.47 24.98 0.21
CA LEU A 47 -2.64 24.24 0.70
C LEU A 47 -2.88 24.39 2.21
N GLY A 48 -2.09 25.20 2.91
CA GLY A 48 -2.19 25.42 4.36
C GLY A 48 -1.63 24.27 5.22
N LEU A 49 -0.87 23.35 4.63
CA LEU A 49 -0.25 22.23 5.32
C LEU A 49 1.17 22.55 5.76
N SER A 50 1.56 21.99 6.90
CA SER A 50 2.92 22.16 7.44
C SER A 50 3.90 21.14 6.83
N ALA A 51 5.19 21.47 6.80
CA ALA A 51 6.24 20.60 6.26
C ALA A 51 6.25 19.17 6.86
N PRO A 52 5.99 18.93 8.16
CA PRO A 52 5.84 17.58 8.70
C PRO A 52 4.79 16.71 7.98
N VAL A 53 3.71 17.32 7.48
CA VAL A 53 2.68 16.61 6.72
C VAL A 53 3.23 16.14 5.37
N ALA A 54 4.04 16.95 4.69
CA ALA A 54 4.70 16.55 3.44
C ALA A 54 5.62 15.33 3.66
N PHE A 55 6.45 15.35 4.71
CA PHE A 55 7.30 14.22 5.06
C PHE A 55 6.49 12.97 5.44
N ALA A 56 5.40 13.14 6.20
CA ALA A 56 4.51 12.04 6.57
C ALA A 56 3.84 11.42 5.34
N THR A 57 3.38 12.23 4.39
CA THR A 57 2.79 11.79 3.11
C THR A 57 3.80 10.99 2.29
N ILE A 58 5.04 11.47 2.16
CA ILE A 58 6.11 10.76 1.45
C ILE A 58 6.41 9.41 2.13
N ALA A 59 6.60 9.41 3.44
CA ALA A 59 6.89 8.22 4.21
C ALA A 59 5.76 7.19 4.13
N LEU A 60 4.51 7.65 4.18
CA LEU A 60 3.33 6.81 4.03
C LEU A 60 3.26 6.18 2.64
N GLN A 61 3.39 6.98 1.58
CA GLN A 61 3.29 6.48 0.20
C GLN A 61 4.38 5.46 -0.13
N ILE A 62 5.63 5.76 0.21
CA ILE A 62 6.75 4.84 -0.05
C ILE A 62 6.67 3.62 0.87
N GLY A 63 6.48 3.84 2.18
CA GLY A 63 6.49 2.77 3.18
C GLY A 63 5.33 1.79 3.00
N ALA A 64 4.10 2.31 2.89
CA ALA A 64 2.93 1.47 2.67
C ALA A 64 2.91 0.85 1.26
N GLY A 65 3.38 1.59 0.24
CA GLY A 65 3.56 1.05 -1.11
C GLY A 65 4.49 -0.16 -1.14
N LEU A 66 5.66 -0.06 -0.50
CA LEU A 66 6.62 -1.16 -0.40
C LEU A 66 6.06 -2.33 0.42
N SER A 67 5.39 -2.04 1.53
CA SER A 67 4.70 -3.03 2.36
C SER A 67 3.69 -3.87 1.55
N ILE A 68 2.86 -3.22 0.74
CA ILE A 68 1.90 -3.88 -0.14
C ILE A 68 2.62 -4.70 -1.23
N ALA A 69 3.59 -4.10 -1.92
CA ALA A 69 4.34 -4.76 -2.99
C ALA A 69 5.01 -6.05 -2.50
N ALA A 70 5.68 -5.97 -1.35
CA ALA A 70 6.34 -7.11 -0.71
C ALA A 70 5.35 -8.11 -0.09
N GLY A 71 4.12 -7.69 0.19
CA GLY A 71 3.16 -8.48 0.96
C GLY A 71 3.57 -8.63 2.42
N PHE A 72 4.25 -7.64 2.98
CA PHE A 72 4.62 -7.56 4.39
C PHE A 72 3.72 -6.54 5.05
N LEU A 73 2.90 -6.91 6.04
CA LEU A 73 1.87 -6.02 6.62
C LEU A 73 0.88 -5.46 5.59
N CYS A 74 0.62 -6.21 4.52
CA CYS A 74 -0.17 -5.78 3.35
C CYS A 74 -1.53 -5.17 3.74
N ARG A 75 -2.23 -5.78 4.71
CA ARG A 75 -3.54 -5.30 5.17
C ARG A 75 -3.48 -3.91 5.80
N LEU A 76 -2.47 -3.67 6.64
CA LEU A 76 -2.29 -2.36 7.29
C LEU A 76 -1.90 -1.30 6.26
N GLY A 77 -0.97 -1.63 5.36
CA GLY A 77 -0.59 -0.73 4.27
C GLY A 77 -1.77 -0.38 3.36
N ALA A 78 -2.58 -1.37 2.99
CA ALA A 78 -3.76 -1.18 2.15
C ALA A 78 -4.82 -0.30 2.83
N VAL A 79 -5.14 -0.54 4.11
CA VAL A 79 -6.08 0.32 4.85
C VAL A 79 -5.56 1.75 4.97
N ALA A 80 -4.26 1.92 5.28
CA ALA A 80 -3.66 3.24 5.42
C ALA A 80 -3.71 4.02 4.08
N LEU A 81 -3.37 3.38 2.96
CA LEU A 81 -3.42 4.01 1.65
C LEU A 81 -4.86 4.23 1.15
N ALA A 82 -5.82 3.38 1.52
CA ALA A 82 -7.22 3.59 1.21
C ALA A 82 -7.75 4.89 1.86
N PHE A 83 -7.50 5.06 3.17
CA PHE A 83 -7.90 6.28 3.87
C PHE A 83 -7.14 7.51 3.37
N PHE A 84 -5.87 7.36 3.02
CA PHE A 84 -5.11 8.43 2.39
C PHE A 84 -5.75 8.88 1.07
N CYS A 85 -6.10 7.96 0.17
CA CYS A 85 -6.80 8.30 -1.08
C CYS A 85 -8.15 8.98 -0.84
N LEU A 86 -8.94 8.49 0.10
CA LEU A 86 -10.22 9.12 0.46
C LEU A 86 -10.01 10.54 1.00
N ALA A 87 -9.02 10.74 1.85
CA ALA A 87 -8.68 12.06 2.38
C ALA A 87 -8.24 13.00 1.25
N THR A 88 -7.37 12.55 0.35
CA THR A 88 -6.89 13.34 -0.78
C THR A 88 -8.04 13.75 -1.71
N ALA A 89 -8.91 12.80 -2.07
CA ALA A 89 -10.08 13.07 -2.90
C ALA A 89 -11.01 14.12 -2.27
N LEU A 90 -11.34 13.97 -0.98
CA LEU A 90 -12.29 14.83 -0.29
C LEU A 90 -11.72 16.22 0.07
N LEU A 91 -10.40 16.35 0.22
CA LEU A 91 -9.76 17.60 0.63
C LEU A 91 -9.23 18.42 -0.54
N PHE A 92 -8.75 17.80 -1.62
CA PHE A 92 -8.06 18.50 -2.71
C PHE A 92 -8.79 18.45 -4.05
N HIS A 93 -9.85 17.65 -4.19
CA HIS A 93 -10.61 17.50 -5.45
C HIS A 93 -12.09 17.82 -5.24
N THR A 94 -12.36 18.99 -4.65
CA THR A 94 -13.71 19.41 -4.23
C THR A 94 -14.52 20.11 -5.33
N ASN A 95 -13.88 20.61 -6.39
CA ASN A 95 -14.57 21.26 -7.49
C ASN A 95 -14.99 20.25 -8.55
N LEU A 96 -16.07 19.51 -8.27
CA LEU A 96 -16.60 18.48 -9.16
C LEU A 96 -17.15 19.00 -10.49
N ALA A 97 -17.30 20.32 -10.65
CA ALA A 97 -17.66 20.94 -11.92
C ALA A 97 -16.45 21.06 -12.88
N SER A 98 -15.22 21.02 -12.34
CA SER A 98 -14.00 20.92 -13.14
C SER A 98 -13.76 19.47 -13.54
N GLN A 99 -13.73 19.19 -14.84
CA GLN A 99 -13.49 17.83 -15.35
C GLN A 99 -12.16 17.24 -14.85
N ASN A 100 -11.13 18.08 -14.69
CA ASN A 100 -9.83 17.63 -14.21
C ASN A 100 -9.88 17.18 -12.74
N GLU A 101 -10.54 17.95 -11.87
CA GLU A 101 -10.69 17.58 -10.46
C GLU A 101 -11.61 16.38 -10.29
N LEU A 102 -12.71 16.30 -11.04
CA LEU A 102 -13.60 15.14 -11.03
C LEU A 102 -12.84 13.85 -11.39
N LEU A 103 -11.99 13.89 -12.41
CA LEU A 103 -11.18 12.74 -12.81
C LEU A 103 -10.23 12.29 -11.69
N HIS A 104 -9.56 13.23 -11.02
CA HIS A 104 -8.69 12.90 -9.91
C HIS A 104 -9.45 12.35 -8.70
N PHE A 105 -10.63 12.91 -8.39
CA PHE A 105 -11.53 12.41 -7.36
C PHE A 105 -11.96 10.96 -7.62
N GLU A 106 -12.44 10.66 -8.82
CA GLU A 106 -12.89 9.32 -9.22
C GLU A 106 -11.74 8.31 -9.21
N LYS A 107 -10.56 8.72 -9.68
CA LYS A 107 -9.33 7.91 -9.65
C LYS A 107 -9.00 7.52 -8.21
N ASP A 108 -8.95 8.48 -7.28
CA ASP A 108 -8.58 8.21 -5.89
C ASP A 108 -9.65 7.35 -5.19
N LEU A 109 -10.93 7.54 -5.49
CA LEU A 109 -12.01 6.68 -4.98
C LEU A 109 -11.89 5.24 -5.49
N ALA A 110 -11.57 5.06 -6.78
CA ALA A 110 -11.35 3.74 -7.37
C ALA A 110 -10.13 3.03 -6.76
N ILE A 111 -9.03 3.76 -6.54
CA ILE A 111 -7.82 3.22 -5.88
C ILE A 111 -8.15 2.82 -4.44
N ALA A 112 -8.87 3.66 -3.69
CA ALA A 112 -9.31 3.33 -2.33
C ALA A 112 -10.16 2.05 -2.30
N GLY A 113 -11.09 1.88 -3.26
CA GLY A 113 -11.86 0.64 -3.43
C GLY A 113 -10.97 -0.58 -3.67
N GLY A 114 -10.00 -0.47 -4.58
CA GLY A 114 -9.01 -1.53 -4.83
C GLY A 114 -8.18 -1.89 -3.59
N MET A 115 -7.82 -0.88 -2.79
CA MET A 115 -7.11 -1.08 -1.53
C MET A 115 -7.98 -1.78 -0.46
N PHE A 116 -9.27 -1.47 -0.35
CA PHE A 116 -10.16 -2.19 0.56
C PHE A 116 -10.36 -3.66 0.15
N VAL A 117 -10.50 -3.92 -1.15
CA VAL A 117 -10.53 -5.30 -1.68
C VAL A 117 -9.24 -6.02 -1.30
N LEU A 118 -8.08 -5.39 -1.50
CA LEU A 118 -6.80 -5.96 -1.13
C LEU A 118 -6.66 -6.18 0.38
N ALA A 119 -7.15 -5.26 1.22
CA ALA A 119 -7.17 -5.42 2.67
C ALA A 119 -8.03 -6.63 3.09
N ALA A 120 -9.18 -6.83 2.46
CA ALA A 120 -10.04 -7.99 2.69
C ALA A 120 -9.36 -9.30 2.25
N SER A 121 -8.84 -9.35 1.02
CA SER A 121 -8.19 -10.53 0.45
C SER A 121 -6.85 -10.89 1.13
N GLY A 122 -6.12 -9.91 1.66
CA GLY A 122 -4.79 -10.10 2.23
C GLY A 122 -3.68 -10.29 1.18
N ALA A 123 -2.48 -10.65 1.63
CA ALA A 123 -1.27 -10.68 0.78
C ALA A 123 -1.16 -11.88 -0.18
N GLY A 124 -2.03 -12.88 -0.06
CA GLY A 124 -1.98 -14.11 -0.87
C GLY A 124 -0.78 -15.03 -0.53
N SER A 125 -0.64 -16.13 -1.28
CA SER A 125 0.36 -17.15 -1.00
C SER A 125 1.80 -16.75 -1.39
N MET A 126 1.93 -15.79 -2.31
CA MET A 126 3.21 -15.20 -2.73
C MET A 126 3.52 -13.92 -1.93
N SER A 127 3.72 -14.05 -0.62
CA SER A 127 3.97 -12.90 0.27
C SER A 127 5.09 -13.17 1.28
N ILE A 128 5.81 -12.12 1.66
CA ILE A 128 6.84 -12.21 2.71
C ILE A 128 6.23 -12.63 4.05
N ASP A 129 5.01 -12.16 4.38
CA ASP A 129 4.29 -12.57 5.59
C ASP A 129 4.11 -14.09 5.68
N LYS A 130 3.78 -14.74 4.55
CA LYS A 130 3.64 -16.20 4.51
C LYS A 130 4.99 -16.90 4.63
N LEU A 131 6.03 -16.41 3.94
CA LEU A 131 7.38 -16.97 4.01
C LEU A 131 7.93 -16.93 5.45
N LEU A 132 7.74 -15.82 6.16
CA LEU A 132 8.14 -15.67 7.56
C LEU A 132 7.36 -16.64 8.47
N ARG A 133 6.03 -16.75 8.28
CA ARG A 133 5.19 -17.68 9.05
C ARG A 133 5.58 -19.15 8.84
N GLU A 134 5.89 -19.53 7.61
CA GLU A 134 6.35 -20.89 7.28
C GLU A 134 7.72 -21.17 7.91
N ARG A 135 8.66 -20.22 7.86
CA ARG A 135 9.97 -20.39 8.50
C ARG A 135 9.86 -20.54 10.02
N THR A 136 9.04 -19.72 10.67
CA THR A 136 8.81 -19.85 12.13
C THR A 136 8.14 -21.18 12.49
N ASN A 137 7.20 -21.67 11.68
CA ASN A 137 6.56 -22.98 11.91
C ASN A 137 7.47 -24.17 11.63
N ARG A 138 8.53 -24.00 10.83
CA ARG A 138 9.57 -25.03 10.61
C ARG A 138 10.61 -25.10 11.73
N LEU A 139 10.62 -24.14 12.67
CA LEU A 139 11.49 -24.22 13.85
C LEU A 139 11.00 -25.32 14.79
N HIS A 140 11.94 -26.12 15.30
CA HIS A 140 11.65 -27.26 16.14
C HIS A 140 10.92 -26.82 17.44
N PRO A 141 9.92 -27.58 17.94
CA PRO A 141 9.07 -27.15 19.06
C PRO A 141 9.81 -26.66 20.31
N TRP A 142 10.97 -27.25 20.62
CA TRP A 142 11.80 -26.85 21.77
C TRP A 142 12.48 -25.48 21.59
N LEU A 143 12.81 -25.06 20.37
CA LEU A 143 13.35 -23.72 20.09
C LEU A 143 12.27 -22.64 20.22
N ARG A 144 11.01 -22.99 19.94
CA ARG A 144 9.87 -22.09 20.10
C ARG A 144 9.59 -21.77 21.57
N ALA A 145 9.81 -22.72 22.47
CA ALA A 145 9.60 -22.56 23.91
C ALA A 145 10.68 -21.74 24.63
N VAL A 146 11.87 -21.59 24.03
CA VAL A 146 13.00 -20.82 24.61
C VAL A 146 12.96 -19.35 24.18
N LEU A 147 12.23 -19.01 23.11
CA LEU A 147 12.19 -17.67 22.52
C LEU A 147 10.88 -16.89 22.76
N SER A 148 9.94 -17.47 23.52
CA SER A 148 8.68 -16.84 23.96
C SER A 148 8.76 -16.40 25.41
#